data_AF-A0A6G0WWL7-F1
#
_entry.id   AF-A0A6G0WWL7-F1
#
_cell.length_a   1.000
_cell.length_b   1.000
_cell.length_c   1.000
_cell.angle_alpha   90.00
_cell.angle_beta   90.00
_cell.angle_gamma   90.00
#
_symmetry.space_group_name_H-M   'P 1'
#
loop_
_entity.id
_entity.type
_entity.pdbx_description
1 polymer ?
#
loop_
_entity_poly.entity_id
_entity_poly.type
_entity_poly.pdbx_seq_one_letter_code
_entity_poly.pdbx_strand_id
1 'polypeptide(L)' 'MISATVHMDPCLDDCVMFAKRLKELGKKVNMDILKGLPHGFLNLAITCKEAHEGSVLCAQRIADLFKEIEMCELL' A
#
# COMPACT_ATOMS: atom_id res chain seq x y z
N MET A 1 8.12 -3.31 1.47
CA MET A 1 6.81 -3.79 0.99
C MET A 1 5.79 -2.70 1.21
N ILE A 2 4.98 -2.39 0.19
CA ILE A 2 3.82 -1.49 0.29
C ILE A 2 2.59 -2.37 0.11
N SER A 3 1.67 -2.31 1.08
CA SER A 3 0.35 -2.92 0.96
C SER A 3 -0.70 -1.85 1.23
N ALA A 4 -1.62 -1.68 0.27
CA ALA A 4 -2.81 -0.87 0.40
C ALA A 4 -4.00 -1.83 0.48
N THR A 5 -4.64 -1.86 1.63
CA THR A 5 -5.75 -2.76 1.93
C THR A 5 -6.94 -1.94 2.39
N VAL A 6 -8.14 -2.45 2.16
CA VAL A 6 -9.37 -1.77 2.59
C VAL A 6 -9.89 -2.35 3.91
N HIS A 7 -10.63 -1.55 4.67
CA HIS A 7 -11.14 -1.96 5.98
C HIS A 7 -12.09 -3.18 5.92
N MET A 8 -12.76 -3.41 4.78
CA MET A 8 -13.64 -4.57 4.56
C MET A 8 -13.00 -5.63 3.64
N ASP A 9 -11.67 -5.69 3.60
CA ASP A 9 -10.96 -6.70 2.83
C ASP A 9 -10.93 -8.02 3.60
N PRO A 10 -11.47 -9.14 3.06
CA PRO A 10 -11.38 -10.44 3.72
C PRO A 10 -9.94 -10.90 3.94
N CYS A 11 -8.96 -10.34 3.22
CA CYS A 11 -7.54 -10.65 3.34
C CYS A 11 -6.75 -9.62 4.17
N LEU A 12 -7.42 -8.69 4.85
CA LEU A 12 -6.77 -7.65 5.67
C LEU A 12 -5.83 -8.27 6.72
N ASP A 13 -6.31 -9.29 7.44
CA ASP A 13 -5.54 -9.95 8.49
C ASP A 13 -4.29 -10.65 7.94
N ASP A 14 -4.38 -11.25 6.75
CA ASP A 14 -3.23 -11.87 6.09
C ASP A 14 -2.17 -10.83 5.69
N CYS A 15 -2.62 -9.68 5.13
CA CYS A 15 -1.74 -8.55 4.80
C CYS A 15 -1.04 -7.99 6.05
N VAL A 16 -1.77 -7.84 7.16
CA VAL A 16 -1.22 -7.40 8.46
C VAL A 16 -0.21 -8.41 8.97
N MET A 17 -0.53 -9.70 8.94
CA MET A 17 0.35 -10.75 9.42
C MET A 17 1.64 -10.86 8.60
N PHE A 18 1.53 -10.70 7.29
CA PHE A 18 2.69 -10.70 6.41
C PHE A 18 3.58 -9.48 6.64
N ALA A 19 3.00 -8.29 6.80
CA ALA A 19 3.71 -7.08 7.16
C ALA A 19 4.46 -7.23 8.50
N LYS A 20 3.81 -7.85 9.50
CA LYS A 20 4.43 -8.14 10.80
C LYS A 20 5.64 -9.06 10.67
N ARG A 21 5.51 -10.17 9.93
CA ARG A 21 6.62 -11.11 9.69
C ARG A 21 7.81 -10.45 8.99
N LEU A 22 7.56 -9.59 8.01
CA LEU A 22 8.62 -8.85 7.32
C LEU A 22 9.33 -7.86 8.26
N LYS A 23 8.59 -7.22 9.17
CA LYS A 23 9.16 -6.35 10.19
C LYS A 23 10.03 -7.13 11.18
N GLU A 24 9.61 -8.32 11.59
CA GLU A 24 10.41 -9.23 12.45
C GLU A 24 11.73 -9.65 11.78
N LEU A 25 11.78 -9.74 10.45
CA LEU A 25 13.00 -9.99 9.67
C LEU A 25 13.85 -8.74 9.41
N GLY A 26 13.56 -7.61 10.09
CA GLY A 26 14.29 -6.36 9.95
C GLY A 26 14.07 -5.64 8.62
N LYS A 27 13.04 -6.02 7.84
CA LYS A 27 12.72 -5.33 6.58
C LYS A 27 11.87 -4.09 6.84
N LYS A 28 12.12 -3.02 6.07
CA LYS A 28 11.28 -1.83 6.06
C LYS A 28 9.93 -2.16 5.42
N VAL A 29 8.86 -1.94 6.18
CA VAL A 29 7.48 -2.20 5.76
C VAL A 29 6.66 -0.94 5.97
N ASN A 30 5.85 -0.58 4.99
CA ASN A 30 4.90 0.52 5.07
C ASN A 30 3.52 -0.01 4.64
N MET A 31 2.49 0.21 5.45
CA MET A 31 1.16 -0.33 5.21
C MET A 31 0.11 0.75 5.48
N ASP A 32 -0.68 1.06 4.45
CA ASP A 32 -1.76 2.04 4.52
C ASP A 32 -3.10 1.29 4.48
N ILE A 33 -3.94 1.51 5.50
CA ILE A 33 -5.31 0.96 5.54
C ILE A 33 -6.27 2.06 5.09
N LEU A 34 -6.85 1.90 3.90
CA LEU A 34 -7.76 2.87 3.31
C LEU A 34 -9.19 2.65 3.83
N LYS A 35 -9.78 3.68 4.42
CA LYS A 35 -11.15 3.65 4.94
C LYS A 35 -12.14 4.07 3.85
N GLY A 36 -13.32 3.46 3.83
CA GLY A 36 -14.43 3.86 2.95
C GLY A 36 -14.32 3.38 1.50
N LEU A 37 -13.30 2.57 1.16
CA LEU A 37 -13.15 1.97 -0.17
C LEU A 37 -13.60 0.50 -0.19
N PRO A 38 -14.21 0.02 -1.28
CA PRO A 38 -14.56 -1.38 -1.43
C PRO A 38 -13.32 -2.24 -1.72
N HIS A 39 -13.42 -3.54 -1.47
CA HIS A 39 -12.37 -4.47 -1.91
C HIS A 39 -12.23 -4.40 -3.44
N GLY A 40 -11.00 -4.45 -3.94
CA GLY A 40 -10.71 -4.28 -5.36
C GLY A 40 -10.95 -2.87 -5.90
N PHE A 41 -10.92 -1.83 -5.05
CA PHE A 41 -11.18 -0.43 -5.46
C PHE A 41 -10.32 0.03 -6.65
N LEU A 42 -9.13 -0.53 -6.86
CA LEU A 42 -8.27 -0.18 -8.01
C LEU A 42 -8.98 -0.40 -9.35
N ASN A 43 -9.89 -1.37 -9.45
CA ASN A 43 -10.71 -1.59 -10.65
C ASN A 43 -11.71 -0.45 -10.90
N LEU A 44 -12.04 0.32 -9.87
CA LEU A 44 -12.98 1.44 -9.90
C LEU A 44 -12.25 2.79 -10.00
N ALA A 45 -10.92 2.80 -10.11
CA ALA A 45 -10.12 4.02 -10.09
C ALA A 45 -10.42 5.01 -11.24
N ILE A 46 -11.07 4.56 -12.30
CA ILE A 46 -11.49 5.42 -13.43
C ILE A 46 -12.91 5.99 -13.21
N THR A 47 -13.73 5.31 -12.41
CA THR A 47 -15.18 5.59 -12.31
C THR A 47 -15.61 6.14 -10.95
N CYS A 48 -14.83 5.94 -9.88
CA CYS A 48 -15.09 6.40 -8.53
C CYS A 48 -13.97 7.32 -8.07
N LYS A 49 -14.33 8.51 -7.58
CA LYS A 49 -13.36 9.55 -7.17
C LYS A 49 -12.52 9.07 -5.99
N GLU A 50 -13.14 8.47 -4.99
CA GLU A 50 -12.47 7.96 -3.80
C GLU A 50 -11.50 6.84 -4.19
N ALA A 51 -11.91 5.95 -5.09
CA ALA A 51 -11.05 4.90 -5.62
C ALA A 51 -9.88 5.45 -6.43
N HIS A 52 -10.11 6.51 -7.20
CA HIS A 52 -9.07 7.23 -7.92
C HIS A 52 -8.03 7.81 -6.96
N GLU A 53 -8.48 8.54 -5.94
CA GLU A 53 -7.61 9.13 -4.91
C GLU A 53 -6.79 8.05 -4.18
N GLY A 54 -7.43 6.93 -3.82
CA GLY A 54 -6.74 5.76 -3.28
C GLY A 54 -5.67 5.21 -4.23
N SER A 55 -5.95 5.15 -5.53
CA SER A 55 -5.00 4.64 -6.53
C SER A 55 -3.80 5.56 -6.72
N VAL A 56 -4.02 6.88 -6.68
CA VAL A 56 -2.96 7.89 -6.73
C VAL A 56 -2.06 7.77 -5.51
N LEU A 57 -2.62 7.56 -4.32
CA LEU A 57 -1.84 7.31 -3.12
C LEU A 57 -0.97 6.04 -3.26
N CYS A 58 -1.51 4.95 -3.79
CA CYS A 58 -0.72 3.74 -4.06
C CYS A 58 0.46 4.02 -5.00
N ALA A 59 0.23 4.75 -6.10
CA ALA A 59 1.28 5.12 -7.04
C ALA A 59 2.34 6.02 -6.38
N GLN A 60 1.92 6.98 -5.55
CA GLN A 60 2.83 7.85 -4.81
C GLN A 60 3.74 7.05 -3.87
N ARG A 61 3.20 6.08 -3.13
CA ARG A 61 4.00 5.21 -2.25
C ARG A 61 5.08 4.44 -3.02
N ILE A 62 4.73 3.93 -4.19
CA ILE A 62 5.68 3.22 -5.06
C ILE A 62 6.77 4.19 -5.53
N ALA A 63 6.41 5.38 -5.98
CA ALA A 63 7.36 6.39 -6.42
C ALA A 63 8.31 6.84 -5.29
N ASP A 64 7.79 7.02 -4.08
CA ASP A 64 8.60 7.37 -2.91
C ASP A 64 9.62 6.27 -2.58
N LEU A 65 9.24 4.99 -2.72
CA LEU A 65 10.15 3.87 -2.53
C LEU A 65 11.29 3.86 -3.55
N PHE A 66 11.01 4.13 -4.83
CA PHE A 66 12.06 4.23 -5.85
C PHE A 66 13.04 5.37 -5.54
N LYS A 67 12.53 6.53 -5.12
CA LYS A 67 13.38 7.65 -4.69
C LYS A 67 14.25 7.31 -3.48
N GLU A 68 13.69 6.62 -2.49
CA GLU A 68 14.46 6.15 -1.33
C GLU A 68 15.58 5.17 -1.74
N ILE A 69 15.31 4.28 -2.70
CA ILE A 69 16.31 3.33 -3.22
C ILE A 69 17.41 4.08 -3.96
N GLU A 70 17.07 4.99 -4.88
CA GLU A 70 18.05 5.82 -5.61
C GLU A 70 18.96 6.60 -4.64
N MET A 71 18.40 7.20 -3.59
CA MET A 71 19.18 7.92 -2.58
C MET A 71 20.11 7.03 -1.75
N CYS A 72 19.73 5.76 -1.53
CA CYS A 72 20.59 4.78 -0.86
C CYS A 72 21.74 4.26 -1.75
N GLU A 73 21.56 4.24 -3.08
CA GLU A 73 22.63 3.85 -4.02
C GLU A 73 23.65 4.96 -4.27
N LEU A 74 23.30 6.21 -3.96
CA LEU A 74 24.16 7.40 -4.06
C LEU A 74 25.00 7.67 -2.78
N LEU A 75 24.86 6.85 -1.74
CA LEU A 75 25.62 6.88 -0.47
C LEU A 75 26.55 5.68 -0.35
#